data_AF-A0A822F0F3-F1
#
_entry.id   AF-A0A822F0F3-F1
#
_cell.length_a   1.000
_cell.length_b   1.000
_cell.length_c   1.000
_cell.angle_alpha   90.00
_cell.angle_beta   90.00
_cell.angle_gamma   90.00
#
_symmetry.space_group_name_H-M   'P 1'
#
loop_
_entity.id
_entity.type
_entity.pdbx_description
1 polymer ?
#
loop_
_entity_poly.entity_id
_entity_poly.type
_entity_poly.pdbx_seq_one_letter_code
_entity_poly.pdbx_strand_id
1 'polypeptide(L)'
;MKWTGVISDQSSLLQWGPNNGAMFTLGPDDEKNLNGNKLFPAGFCSIVNPYWTYLLALDNGASCFSSNDVANLLGQDSVKFARKYDGGAIFCKRPVRRLEIFSFNQNPANHQTMQLELWQFDNLISSVTLKFFQIGDRKQGYSATVVPGLDHKYKLSMTGGGDVSPDWIIEFSDPVFGNRWKRDEIDLVVAGTFGLEIII
;
A
#
# COMPACT_ATOMS: atom_id res chain seq x y z
N MET A 1 18.25 6.47 14.28
CA MET A 1 17.08 7.21 13.78
C MET A 1 15.99 7.06 14.84
N LYS A 2 15.85 8.05 15.74
CA LYS A 2 14.76 8.10 16.72
C LYS A 2 13.55 8.66 15.99
N TRP A 3 12.41 7.99 16.08
CA TRP A 3 11.13 8.52 15.67
C TRP A 3 10.81 9.70 16.61
N THR A 4 11.01 10.93 16.13
CA THR A 4 10.63 12.17 16.86
C THR A 4 9.56 12.92 16.08
N GLY A 5 8.56 12.19 15.58
CA GLY A 5 7.29 12.77 15.21
C GLY A 5 6.46 12.93 16.47
N VAL A 6 6.47 14.13 17.05
CA VAL A 6 5.42 14.52 18.01
C VAL A 6 4.12 14.57 17.22
N ILE A 7 3.23 13.58 17.43
CA ILE A 7 1.82 13.73 17.05
C ILE A 7 1.21 14.57 18.18
N SER A 8 1.13 15.88 17.95
CA SER A 8 0.38 16.76 18.84
C SER A 8 -1.10 16.46 18.66
N ASP A 9 -1.66 15.83 19.69
CA ASP A 9 -3.07 15.96 20.04
C ASP A 9 -3.49 17.44 20.02
N GLN A 10 -4.77 17.67 19.68
CA GLN A 10 -5.51 18.92 19.66
C GLN A 10 -5.46 19.73 18.35
N SER A 11 -5.98 19.16 17.26
CA SER A 11 -6.83 19.94 16.33
C SER A 11 -7.74 19.04 15.51
N SER A 12 -9.04 19.35 15.55
CA SER A 12 -10.12 18.73 14.78
C SER A 12 -10.08 19.18 13.31
N LEU A 13 -9.04 18.81 12.58
CA LEU A 13 -9.02 18.85 11.12
C LEU A 13 -8.58 17.48 10.62
N LEU A 14 -9.50 16.77 9.94
CA LEU A 14 -9.24 15.56 9.18
C LEU A 14 -8.13 15.84 8.15
N GLN A 15 -6.87 15.62 8.52
CA GLN A 15 -5.76 15.64 7.57
C GLN A 15 -5.33 14.21 7.26
N TRP A 16 -6.13 13.55 6.42
CA TRP A 16 -5.71 12.31 5.77
C TRP A 16 -4.96 12.69 4.50
N GLY A 17 -3.65 12.86 4.64
CA GLY A 17 -2.72 13.07 3.54
C GLY A 17 -1.89 11.82 3.20
N PRO A 18 -0.83 11.96 2.37
CA PRO A 18 -0.03 10.84 1.84
C PRO A 18 0.69 10.03 2.92
N ASN A 19 0.66 10.47 4.18
CA ASN A 19 1.40 9.90 5.30
C ASN A 19 0.59 8.92 6.17
N ASN A 20 -0.72 8.77 5.95
CA ASN A 20 -1.57 7.80 6.69
C ASN A 20 -1.71 6.43 6.00
N GLY A 21 -0.79 6.15 5.09
CA GLY A 21 -0.61 4.86 4.42
C GLY A 21 0.86 4.67 4.06
N ALA A 22 1.76 5.18 4.92
CA ALA A 22 3.20 5.19 4.67
C ALA A 22 3.71 3.81 4.25
N MET A 23 4.54 3.82 3.21
CA MET A 23 5.24 2.63 2.72
C MET A 23 6.69 3.00 2.45
N PHE A 24 7.59 2.09 2.78
CA PHE A 24 9.00 2.22 2.52
C PHE A 24 9.49 0.91 1.92
N THR A 25 10.29 1.02 0.87
CA THR A 25 10.87 -0.11 0.17
C THR A 25 12.36 0.16 -0.06
N LEU A 26 13.18 -0.88 0.00
CA LEU A 26 14.61 -0.75 -0.24
C LEU A 26 14.89 -0.46 -1.72
N GLY A 27 16.03 0.19 -1.96
CA GLY A 27 16.55 0.37 -3.30
C GLY A 27 17.01 -0.98 -3.90
N PRO A 28 17.08 -1.10 -5.24
CA PRO A 28 17.32 -2.39 -5.91
C PRO A 28 18.61 -3.12 -5.55
N ASP A 29 19.63 -2.41 -5.08
CA ASP A 29 20.91 -3.01 -4.66
C ASP A 29 20.85 -3.51 -3.22
N ASP A 30 20.19 -2.78 -2.32
CA ASP A 30 19.94 -3.23 -0.95
C ASP A 30 18.98 -4.43 -0.91
N GLU A 31 18.08 -4.54 -1.88
CA GLU A 31 17.21 -5.71 -2.05
C GLU A 31 17.96 -7.00 -2.37
N LYS A 32 19.14 -6.92 -3.00
CA LYS A 32 19.99 -8.08 -3.23
C LYS A 32 20.68 -8.56 -1.95
N ASN A 33 20.66 -7.74 -0.90
CA ASN A 33 21.31 -8.01 0.38
C ASN A 33 20.38 -7.75 1.57
N LEU A 34 19.25 -8.47 1.61
CA LEU A 34 18.22 -8.33 2.65
C LEU A 34 18.70 -8.58 4.08
N ASN A 35 19.86 -9.22 4.24
CA ASN A 35 20.46 -9.51 5.55
C ASN A 35 21.56 -8.51 5.94
N GLY A 36 22.03 -7.69 5.00
CA GLY A 36 23.06 -6.68 5.24
C GLY A 36 22.51 -5.30 5.60
N ASN A 37 21.21 -5.06 5.37
CA ASN A 37 20.58 -3.79 5.71
C ASN A 37 20.26 -3.69 7.21
N LYS A 38 20.53 -2.52 7.81
CA LYS A 38 20.23 -2.23 9.21
C LYS A 38 18.86 -1.57 9.42
N LEU A 39 18.23 -1.10 8.34
CA LEU A 39 16.96 -0.39 8.39
C LEU A 39 15.80 -1.35 8.64
N PHE A 40 15.71 -2.44 7.88
CA PHE A 40 14.67 -3.45 8.01
C PHE A 40 15.19 -4.73 8.67
N PRO A 41 14.32 -5.56 9.26
CA PRO A 41 14.71 -6.87 9.76
C PRO A 41 15.24 -7.76 8.63
N ALA A 42 16.13 -8.69 8.98
CA ALA A 42 16.76 -9.60 8.03
C ALA A 42 15.70 -10.36 7.20
N GLY A 43 15.87 -10.37 5.88
CA GLY A 43 14.96 -11.04 4.95
C GLY A 43 13.77 -10.20 4.47
N PHE A 44 13.65 -8.94 4.90
CA PHE A 44 12.55 -8.04 4.51
C PHE A 44 13.08 -6.82 3.75
N CYS A 45 12.34 -6.39 2.72
CA CYS A 45 12.69 -5.21 1.92
C CYS A 45 11.64 -4.11 1.91
N SER A 46 10.49 -4.30 2.56
CA SER A 46 9.49 -3.23 2.70
C SER A 46 8.83 -3.22 4.07
N ILE A 47 8.45 -2.02 4.51
CA ILE A 47 7.59 -1.78 5.67
C ILE A 47 6.42 -0.92 5.23
N VAL A 48 5.21 -1.32 5.59
CA VAL A 48 3.98 -0.65 5.19
C VAL A 48 3.04 -0.47 6.37
N ASN A 49 2.22 0.57 6.29
CA ASN A 49 1.25 0.89 7.32
C ASN A 49 0.24 -0.26 7.53
N PRO A 50 -0.21 -0.52 8.78
CA PRO A 50 -1.25 -1.52 9.10
C PRO A 50 -2.54 -1.37 8.30
N TYR A 51 -2.82 -0.20 7.74
CA TYR A 51 -3.99 0.03 6.91
C TYR A 51 -4.08 -0.94 5.71
N TRP A 52 -2.94 -1.43 5.22
CA TRP A 52 -2.85 -2.28 4.03
C TRP A 52 -2.93 -3.78 4.36
N THR A 53 -3.87 -4.18 5.22
CA THR A 53 -3.96 -5.56 5.75
C THR A 53 -4.16 -6.64 4.67
N TYR A 54 -4.75 -6.31 3.52
CA TYR A 54 -4.90 -7.26 2.40
C TYR A 54 -3.56 -7.81 1.90
N LEU A 55 -2.45 -7.09 2.11
CA LEU A 55 -1.12 -7.57 1.77
C LEU A 55 -0.74 -8.82 2.56
N LEU A 56 -1.30 -9.04 3.75
CA LEU A 56 -1.07 -10.25 4.55
C LEU A 56 -1.61 -11.52 3.89
N ALA A 57 -2.48 -11.40 2.88
CA ALA A 57 -2.96 -12.54 2.09
C ALA A 57 -2.02 -12.91 0.93
N LEU A 58 -1.06 -12.04 0.56
CA LEU A 58 -0.17 -12.26 -0.58
C LEU A 58 0.61 -13.56 -0.44
N ASP A 59 0.67 -14.31 -1.55
CA ASP A 59 1.35 -15.60 -1.63
C ASP A 59 0.95 -16.54 -0.47
N ASN A 60 -0.35 -16.58 -0.14
CA ASN A 60 -0.91 -17.32 1.00
C ASN A 60 -0.27 -16.98 2.35
N GLY A 61 0.07 -15.69 2.55
CA GLY A 61 0.71 -15.18 3.77
C GLY A 61 2.22 -15.44 3.85
N ALA A 62 2.86 -15.86 2.75
CA ALA A 62 4.30 -16.11 2.72
C ALA A 62 5.15 -14.87 2.39
N SER A 63 4.51 -13.81 1.87
CA SER A 63 5.20 -12.62 1.35
C SER A 63 5.18 -11.41 2.30
N CYS A 64 4.07 -11.17 2.99
CA CYS A 64 3.94 -10.06 3.95
C CYS A 64 3.42 -10.54 5.29
N PHE A 65 3.95 -9.96 6.37
CA PHE A 65 3.82 -10.45 7.74
C PHE A 65 3.48 -9.31 8.68
N SER A 66 2.72 -9.59 9.75
CA SER A 66 2.52 -8.59 10.80
C SER A 66 3.80 -8.38 11.60
N SER A 67 3.94 -7.21 12.24
CA SER A 67 5.07 -6.89 13.13
C SER A 67 5.31 -7.96 14.19
N ASN A 68 4.24 -8.53 14.75
CA ASN A 68 4.32 -9.60 15.74
C ASN A 68 4.88 -10.89 15.14
N ASP A 69 4.44 -11.28 13.95
CA ASP A 69 4.92 -12.49 13.26
C ASP A 69 6.42 -12.37 12.95
N VAL A 70 6.86 -11.19 12.50
CA VAL A 70 8.29 -10.94 12.24
C VAL A 70 9.11 -10.98 13.53
N ALA A 71 8.63 -10.37 14.61
CA ALA A 71 9.30 -10.43 15.90
C ALA A 71 9.48 -11.88 16.38
N ASN A 72 8.43 -12.69 16.27
CA ASN A 72 8.47 -14.11 16.63
C ASN A 72 9.42 -14.91 15.72
N LEU A 73 9.35 -14.72 14.41
CA LEU A 73 10.19 -15.40 13.42
C LEU A 73 11.68 -15.14 13.66
N LEU A 74 12.03 -13.94 14.09
CA LEU A 74 13.41 -13.51 14.32
C LEU A 74 13.87 -13.64 15.78
N GLY A 75 13.05 -14.24 16.64
CA GLY A 75 13.35 -14.38 18.07
C GLY A 75 13.61 -13.04 18.79
N GLN A 76 12.94 -11.98 18.34
CA GLN A 76 13.09 -10.62 18.89
C GLN A 76 12.08 -10.37 20.01
N ASP A 77 12.46 -9.52 20.97
CA ASP A 77 11.54 -8.99 21.98
C ASP A 77 10.45 -8.14 21.31
N SER A 78 9.19 -8.60 21.39
CA SER A 78 8.05 -7.99 20.70
C SER A 78 7.81 -6.54 21.12
N VAL A 79 8.08 -6.17 22.37
CA VAL A 79 7.89 -4.81 22.89
C VAL A 79 8.96 -3.86 22.35
N LYS A 80 10.22 -4.31 22.24
CA LYS A 80 11.30 -3.53 21.63
C LYS A 80 11.11 -3.43 20.12
N PHE A 81 10.68 -4.52 19.49
CA PHE A 81 10.43 -4.58 18.05
C PHE A 81 9.29 -3.61 17.65
N ALA A 82 8.16 -3.67 18.36
CA ALA A 82 7.03 -2.75 18.18
C ALA A 82 7.44 -1.29 18.38
N ARG A 83 8.28 -0.98 19.38
CA ARG A 83 8.80 0.39 19.58
C ARG A 83 9.70 0.88 18.44
N LYS A 84 10.43 -0.04 17.79
CA LYS A 84 11.34 0.31 16.69
C LYS A 84 10.58 0.58 15.39
N TYR A 85 9.54 -0.20 15.12
CA TYR A 85 8.88 -0.24 13.81
C TYR A 85 7.41 0.14 13.80
N ASP A 86 6.88 0.65 14.92
CA ASP A 86 5.44 0.80 15.15
C ASP A 86 4.75 -0.57 15.24
N GLY A 87 4.00 -0.81 16.33
CA GLY A 87 3.50 -2.13 16.73
C GLY A 87 2.50 -2.76 15.75
N GLY A 88 1.99 -1.97 14.79
CA GLY A 88 1.07 -2.42 13.76
C GLY A 88 1.66 -2.57 12.36
N ALA A 89 2.96 -2.29 12.15
CA ALA A 89 3.51 -2.32 10.79
C ALA A 89 3.41 -3.72 10.14
N ILE A 90 3.29 -3.71 8.81
CA ILE A 90 3.35 -4.91 7.98
C ILE A 90 4.71 -4.91 7.27
N PHE A 91 5.38 -6.05 7.25
CA PHE A 91 6.68 -6.22 6.63
C PHE A 91 6.57 -7.15 5.44
N CYS A 92 7.12 -6.75 4.30
CA CYS A 92 7.11 -7.57 3.09
C CYS A 92 8.53 -7.97 2.67
N LYS A 93 8.64 -9.21 2.20
CA LYS A 93 9.84 -9.75 1.54
C LYS A 93 9.97 -9.28 0.08
N ARG A 94 8.92 -8.64 -0.44
CA ARG A 94 8.84 -8.07 -1.79
C ARG A 94 8.79 -6.54 -1.74
N PRO A 95 9.29 -5.86 -2.77
CA PRO A 95 9.06 -4.43 -2.92
C PRO A 95 7.57 -4.12 -3.04
N VAL A 96 7.20 -2.93 -2.59
CA VAL A 96 5.85 -2.39 -2.73
C VAL A 96 5.90 -1.04 -3.45
N ARG A 97 4.81 -0.70 -4.13
CA ARG A 97 4.60 0.55 -4.84
C ARG A 97 3.27 1.16 -4.45
N ARG A 98 3.15 2.45 -4.76
CA ARG A 98 1.93 3.17 -4.55
C ARG A 98 1.11 3.18 -5.82
N LEU A 99 -0.18 2.91 -5.64
CA LEU A 99 -1.21 3.20 -6.62
C LEU A 99 -2.03 4.36 -6.04
N GLU A 100 -2.03 5.51 -6.71
CA GLU A 100 -2.89 6.65 -6.37
C GLU A 100 -4.03 6.75 -7.39
N ILE A 101 -5.25 6.91 -6.89
CA ILE A 101 -6.45 7.14 -7.70
C ILE A 101 -6.97 8.51 -7.33
N PHE A 102 -6.75 9.49 -8.21
CA PHE A 102 -7.22 10.85 -8.04
C PHE A 102 -8.63 10.98 -8.59
N SER A 103 -9.55 11.29 -7.69
CA SER A 103 -10.95 11.51 -8.02
C SER A 103 -11.26 13.00 -8.16
N PHE A 104 -12.25 13.31 -8.99
CA PHE A 104 -12.77 14.66 -9.16
C PHE A 104 -14.20 14.75 -8.65
N ASN A 105 -14.58 15.95 -8.16
CA ASN A 105 -15.93 16.30 -7.75
C ASN A 105 -16.60 15.37 -6.72
N GLN A 106 -15.82 14.69 -5.88
CA GLN A 106 -16.36 13.95 -4.73
C GLN A 106 -16.69 14.90 -3.57
N ASN A 107 -17.79 14.61 -2.86
CA ASN A 107 -18.09 15.28 -1.60
C ASN A 107 -17.40 14.53 -0.45
N PRO A 108 -16.50 15.15 0.32
CA PRO A 108 -15.78 14.47 1.40
C PRO A 108 -16.71 13.84 2.46
N ALA A 109 -17.85 14.47 2.73
CA ALA A 109 -18.84 13.97 3.69
C ALA A 109 -19.71 12.83 3.15
N ASN A 110 -19.78 12.67 1.83
CA ASN A 110 -20.61 11.67 1.17
C ASN A 110 -19.95 11.24 -0.15
N HIS A 111 -18.75 10.69 -0.04
CA HIS A 111 -17.99 10.19 -1.18
C HIS A 111 -18.45 8.78 -1.50
N GLN A 112 -18.37 8.40 -2.77
CA GLN A 112 -18.56 7.00 -3.14
C GLN A 112 -17.42 6.17 -2.55
N THR A 113 -17.63 4.90 -2.22
CA THR A 113 -16.56 4.06 -1.67
C THR A 113 -15.96 3.18 -2.77
N MET A 114 -14.64 3.05 -2.77
CA MET A 114 -13.92 2.21 -3.74
C MET A 114 -13.54 0.86 -3.12
N GLN A 115 -13.64 -0.20 -3.91
CA GLN A 115 -13.23 -1.55 -3.56
C GLN A 115 -11.99 -1.94 -4.37
N LEU A 116 -11.02 -2.54 -3.68
CA LEU A 116 -9.86 -3.18 -4.28
C LEU A 116 -9.96 -4.69 -4.02
N GLU A 117 -9.97 -5.46 -5.10
CA GLU A 117 -9.81 -6.90 -5.07
C GLU A 117 -8.35 -7.24 -5.44
N LEU A 118 -7.77 -8.16 -4.67
CA LEU A 118 -6.46 -8.73 -4.92
C LEU A 118 -6.63 -10.18 -5.33
N TRP A 119 -6.18 -10.49 -6.53
CA TRP A 119 -6.23 -11.80 -7.14
C TRP A 119 -4.82 -12.36 -7.29
N GLN A 120 -4.68 -13.66 -7.08
CA GLN A 120 -3.47 -14.41 -7.42
C GLN A 120 -3.88 -15.50 -8.43
N PHE A 121 -3.40 -15.34 -9.66
CA PHE A 121 -3.97 -16.03 -10.82
C PHE A 121 -5.50 -15.82 -10.87
N ASP A 122 -6.29 -16.89 -10.93
CA ASP A 122 -7.77 -16.83 -10.99
C ASP A 122 -8.45 -16.88 -9.61
N ASN A 123 -7.69 -16.80 -8.52
CA ASN A 123 -8.24 -16.87 -7.17
C ASN A 123 -8.26 -15.48 -6.52
N LEU A 124 -9.43 -15.04 -6.07
CA LEU A 124 -9.56 -13.88 -5.20
C LEU A 124 -8.96 -14.22 -3.83
N ILE A 125 -7.85 -13.58 -3.47
CA ILE A 125 -7.16 -13.82 -2.19
C ILE A 125 -7.47 -12.75 -1.14
N SER A 126 -7.87 -11.54 -1.55
CA SER A 126 -8.32 -10.51 -0.62
C SER A 126 -9.23 -9.48 -1.29
N SER A 127 -10.08 -8.85 -0.49
CA SER A 127 -10.93 -7.74 -0.94
C SER A 127 -11.04 -6.72 0.18
N VAL A 128 -10.86 -5.44 -0.14
CA VAL A 128 -10.85 -4.35 0.84
C VAL A 128 -11.55 -3.11 0.29
N THR A 129 -12.19 -2.35 1.17
CA THR A 129 -12.65 -0.99 0.84
C THR A 129 -11.50 -0.01 1.05
N LEU A 130 -11.15 0.72 0.00
CA LEU A 130 -10.17 1.78 0.05
C LEU A 130 -10.75 3.01 0.76
N LYS A 131 -9.93 3.61 1.62
CA LYS A 131 -10.27 4.83 2.35
C LYS A 131 -10.11 6.00 1.40
N PHE A 132 -11.12 6.85 1.41
CA PHE A 132 -11.04 8.15 0.77
C PHE A 132 -10.08 9.06 1.52
N PHE A 133 -9.26 9.80 0.77
CA PHE A 133 -8.45 10.88 1.29
C PHE A 133 -8.84 12.19 0.63
N GLN A 134 -8.59 13.27 1.35
CA GLN A 134 -8.64 14.63 0.83
C GLN A 134 -7.52 15.46 1.46
N ILE A 135 -6.76 16.15 0.61
CA ILE A 135 -5.65 17.02 0.96
C ILE A 135 -5.98 18.42 0.45
N GLY A 136 -6.37 19.28 1.39
CA GLY A 136 -6.97 20.57 1.07
C GLY A 136 -8.19 20.41 0.17
N ASP A 137 -8.53 21.44 -0.59
CA ASP A 137 -9.81 21.44 -1.32
C ASP A 137 -9.71 20.83 -2.73
N ARG A 138 -8.52 20.34 -3.14
CA ARG A 138 -8.24 20.00 -4.55
C ARG A 138 -7.77 18.56 -4.80
N LYS A 139 -6.93 17.99 -3.92
CA LYS A 139 -6.39 16.64 -4.12
C LYS A 139 -7.21 15.67 -3.29
N GLN A 140 -7.91 14.75 -3.95
CA GLN A 140 -8.78 13.77 -3.29
C GLN A 140 -8.82 12.45 -4.05
N GLY A 141 -9.22 11.39 -3.36
CA GLY A 141 -9.41 10.08 -3.98
C GLY A 141 -8.97 8.94 -3.08
N TYR A 142 -8.31 7.93 -3.65
CA TYR A 142 -7.98 6.67 -2.98
C TYR A 142 -6.52 6.31 -3.21
N SER A 143 -5.96 5.52 -2.31
CA SER A 143 -4.62 4.96 -2.50
C SER A 143 -4.65 3.48 -2.17
N ALA A 144 -3.75 2.73 -2.82
CA ALA A 144 -3.44 1.36 -2.52
C ALA A 144 -1.92 1.17 -2.48
N THR A 145 -1.48 0.14 -1.75
CA THR A 145 -0.14 -0.39 -1.80
C THR A 145 -0.18 -1.68 -2.61
N VAL A 146 0.60 -1.75 -3.67
CA VAL A 146 0.64 -2.90 -4.58
C VAL A 146 2.04 -3.50 -4.61
N VAL A 147 2.14 -4.78 -4.92
CA VAL A 147 3.42 -5.46 -5.15
C VAL A 147 3.63 -5.56 -6.66
N PRO A 148 4.74 -5.03 -7.19
CA PRO A 148 5.08 -5.20 -8.60
C PRO A 148 5.26 -6.67 -8.99
N GLY A 149 4.90 -6.97 -10.24
CA GLY A 149 4.94 -8.29 -10.84
C GLY A 149 3.58 -8.71 -11.40
N LEU A 150 3.59 -9.72 -12.26
CA LEU A 150 2.40 -10.23 -12.95
C LEU A 150 1.78 -11.47 -12.27
N ASP A 151 2.31 -11.87 -11.11
CA ASP A 151 1.75 -12.98 -10.32
C ASP A 151 0.43 -12.59 -9.63
N HIS A 152 0.18 -11.28 -9.51
CA HIS A 152 -0.94 -10.71 -8.78
C HIS A 152 -1.68 -9.72 -9.68
N LYS A 153 -3.02 -9.78 -9.61
CA LYS A 153 -3.92 -8.88 -10.31
C LYS A 153 -4.68 -8.03 -9.32
N TYR A 154 -4.70 -6.73 -9.55
CA TYR A 154 -5.43 -5.76 -8.74
C TYR A 154 -6.65 -5.30 -9.51
N LYS A 155 -7.84 -5.44 -8.93
CA LYS A 155 -9.08 -4.98 -9.56
C LYS A 155 -9.72 -3.87 -8.74
N LEU A 156 -9.92 -2.72 -9.38
CA LEU A 156 -10.57 -1.54 -8.82
C LEU A 156 -12.00 -1.44 -9.31
N SER A 157 -12.93 -1.15 -8.39
CA SER A 157 -14.33 -0.85 -8.70
C SER A 157 -14.94 0.06 -7.64
N MET A 158 -16.06 0.71 -7.94
CA MET A 158 -16.88 1.32 -6.91
C MET A 158 -17.65 0.23 -6.14
N THR A 159 -17.90 0.45 -4.86
CA THR A 159 -18.58 -0.54 -4.00
C THR A 159 -19.93 -0.92 -4.58
N GLY A 160 -20.25 -2.22 -4.58
CA GLY A 160 -21.41 -2.75 -5.29
C GLY A 160 -21.14 -3.09 -6.76
N GLY A 161 -19.88 -3.04 -7.20
CA GLY A 161 -19.46 -3.38 -8.56
C GLY A 161 -19.64 -2.25 -9.57
N GLY A 162 -19.72 -1.00 -9.11
CA GLY A 162 -19.90 0.15 -9.98
C GLY A 162 -18.63 0.56 -10.72
N ASP A 163 -18.81 1.32 -11.79
CA ASP A 163 -17.72 1.83 -12.63
C ASP A 163 -16.92 2.92 -11.92
N VAL A 164 -15.60 2.85 -12.04
CA VAL A 164 -14.70 3.96 -11.77
C VAL A 164 -14.91 5.01 -12.86
N SER A 165 -15.08 6.27 -12.47
CA SER A 165 -15.31 7.35 -13.43
C SER A 165 -14.14 7.47 -14.43
N PRO A 166 -14.42 7.60 -15.74
CA PRO A 166 -13.37 7.73 -16.76
C PRO A 166 -12.57 9.04 -16.63
N ASP A 167 -13.08 10.03 -15.90
CA ASP A 167 -12.39 11.30 -15.66
C ASP A 167 -11.33 11.21 -14.55
N TRP A 168 -11.28 10.11 -13.80
CA TRP A 168 -10.34 9.95 -12.69
C TRP A 168 -8.96 9.55 -13.20
N ILE A 169 -7.92 10.02 -12.51
CA ILE A 169 -6.53 9.72 -12.87
C ILE A 169 -6.04 8.59 -11.98
N ILE A 170 -5.51 7.53 -12.58
CA ILE A 170 -4.85 6.45 -11.87
C ILE A 170 -3.35 6.56 -12.15
N GLU A 171 -2.56 6.65 -11.09
CA GLU A 171 -1.13 6.78 -11.15
C GLU A 171 -0.47 5.61 -10.41
N PHE A 172 0.38 4.88 -11.13
CA PHE A 172 1.31 3.92 -10.56
C PHE A 172 2.69 4.57 -10.53
N SER A 173 3.15 4.99 -9.35
CA SER A 173 4.43 5.70 -9.23
C SER A 173 5.25 5.28 -8.01
N ASP A 174 6.55 5.52 -8.11
CA ASP A 174 7.45 5.46 -6.97
C ASP A 174 7.17 6.66 -6.06
N PRO A 175 6.85 6.47 -4.76
CA PRO A 175 6.64 7.59 -3.84
C PRO A 175 7.88 8.47 -3.66
N VAL A 176 9.06 8.07 -4.16
CA VAL A 176 10.27 8.88 -4.17
C VAL A 176 10.94 8.79 -5.55
N PHE A 177 11.21 9.94 -6.17
CA PHE A 177 12.19 10.04 -7.26
C PHE A 177 13.56 9.58 -6.76
N GLY A 178 13.81 8.27 -6.80
CA GLY A 178 14.94 7.63 -6.15
C GLY A 178 15.47 6.48 -6.99
N ASN A 179 15.95 6.78 -8.20
CA ASN A 179 16.85 5.93 -8.99
C ASN A 179 16.55 4.43 -8.94
N ARG A 180 15.30 4.05 -9.24
CA ARG A 180 14.91 2.66 -9.44
C ARG A 180 14.96 2.34 -10.93
N TRP A 181 16.05 1.71 -11.36
CA TRP A 181 16.35 1.44 -12.78
C TRP A 181 15.85 0.08 -13.29
N LYS A 182 14.94 -0.56 -12.55
CA LYS A 182 14.35 -1.85 -12.94
C LYS A 182 12.94 -1.63 -13.45
N ARG A 183 12.53 -2.46 -14.40
CA ARG A 183 11.15 -2.48 -14.85
C ARG A 183 10.26 -2.99 -13.72
N ASP A 184 9.30 -2.18 -13.33
CA ASP A 184 8.18 -2.58 -12.47
C ASP A 184 6.95 -2.62 -13.36
N GLU A 185 6.20 -3.72 -13.29
CA GLU A 185 4.93 -3.87 -13.98
C GLU A 185 3.86 -4.24 -12.95
N ILE A 186 2.60 -3.86 -13.20
CA ILE A 186 1.44 -4.34 -12.46
C ILE A 186 0.32 -4.77 -13.41
N ASP A 187 -0.41 -5.80 -13.02
CA ASP A 187 -1.66 -6.19 -13.67
C ASP A 187 -2.83 -5.50 -12.95
N LEU A 188 -3.42 -4.49 -13.61
CA LEU A 188 -4.48 -3.64 -13.08
C LEU A 188 -5.73 -3.73 -13.95
N VAL A 189 -6.84 -4.18 -13.36
CA VAL A 189 -8.17 -4.14 -13.96
C VAL A 189 -8.97 -3.02 -13.34
N VAL A 190 -9.52 -2.14 -14.17
CA VAL A 190 -10.38 -1.04 -13.71
C VAL A 190 -11.79 -1.28 -14.23
N ALA A 191 -12.74 -1.50 -13.32
CA ALA A 191 -14.15 -1.52 -13.68
C ALA A 191 -14.53 -0.13 -14.21
N GLY A 192 -15.00 -0.07 -15.45
CA GLY A 192 -15.36 1.16 -16.12
C GLY A 192 -16.33 0.86 -17.24
N THR A 193 -16.98 1.91 -17.74
CA THR A 193 -18.05 1.78 -18.75
C THR A 193 -17.55 1.19 -20.07
N PHE A 194 -16.23 1.23 -20.27
CA PHE A 194 -15.50 0.45 -21.27
C PHE A 194 -14.48 -0.38 -20.50
N GLY A 195 -14.85 -1.61 -20.10
CA GLY A 195 -13.99 -2.48 -19.28
C GLY A 195 -12.56 -2.49 -19.83
N LEU A 196 -11.62 -1.96 -19.04
CA LEU A 196 -10.24 -1.75 -19.48
C LEU A 196 -9.31 -2.53 -18.55
N GLU A 197 -8.62 -3.51 -19.13
CA GLU A 197 -7.48 -4.17 -18.51
C GLU A 197 -6.23 -3.38 -18.91
N ILE A 198 -5.53 -2.83 -17.91
CA ILE A 198 -4.32 -2.04 -18.11
C ILE A 198 -3.17 -2.83 -17.48
N ILE A 199 -2.24 -3.29 -18.32
CA ILE A 199 -0.92 -3.71 -17.87
C ILE A 199 -0.05 -2.46 -17.94
N ILE A 200 0.41 -1.96 -16.79
CA ILE A 200 1.29 -0.79 -16.66
C ILE A 200 2.71 -1.26 -16.39
#